data_AF-A0A5C7G130-F1
#
_entry.id   AF-A0A5C7G130-F1
#
_cell.length_a   1.000
_cell.length_b   1.000
_cell.length_c   1.000
_cell.angle_alpha   90.00
_cell.angle_beta   90.00
_cell.angle_gamma   90.00
#
_symmetry.space_group_name_H-M   'P 1'
#
loop_
_entity.id
_entity.type
_entity.pdbx_description
1 polymer ?
#
loop_
_entity_poly.entity_id
_entity_poly.type
_entity_poly.pdbx_seq_one_letter_code
_entity_poly.pdbx_strand_id
1 'polypeptide(L)'
;MTVKRHLRTLAIAAAVTTAFAAIGANVHAAAAKASAKPSVVIVHGAFADGSDWAKVIPLLQAKGVKVTAVQNPLTSLADDVAAAKRAIETQPGKVVLVGHSWGGTVITEAGQHDKVGSLVYVAAFAPEAGKSTAETGEGYPAAPGSKRFVADKEGFLSLPEAAMREDFAQDVPAAQAAVMTATQGPIQAKAFSDKVTNAAWSGKPSWFIVSARDRMIDPGLQRAMAKKIGAKVTELPASHVPQQSRPADVAKVILDAVAATGAN
;
A
#
# COMPACT_ATOMS: atom_id res chain seq x y z
N MET A 1 84.98 12.47 -19.36
CA MET A 1 84.21 11.29 -18.92
C MET A 1 82.99 11.77 -18.14
N THR A 2 81.80 11.29 -18.53
CA THR A 2 80.58 11.11 -17.69
C THR A 2 79.93 12.42 -17.17
N VAL A 3 78.65 12.74 -17.38
CA VAL A 3 77.46 11.97 -16.97
C VAL A 3 76.26 12.31 -17.87
N LYS A 4 75.86 11.34 -18.71
CA LYS A 4 74.48 11.20 -19.20
C LYS A 4 73.77 10.25 -18.22
N ARG A 5 72.74 10.69 -17.50
CA ARG A 5 71.63 9.87 -16.96
C ARG A 5 70.87 10.66 -15.88
N HIS A 6 69.80 11.37 -16.22
CA HIS A 6 68.72 11.70 -15.27
C HIS A 6 67.47 12.10 -16.05
N LEU A 7 66.84 11.17 -16.79
CA LEU A 7 65.57 11.42 -17.48
C LEU A 7 64.82 10.10 -17.77
N ARG A 8 64.79 9.15 -16.82
CA ARG A 8 63.99 7.92 -16.95
C ARG A 8 63.55 7.36 -15.59
N THR A 9 62.86 8.15 -14.77
CA THR A 9 62.20 7.58 -13.57
C THR A 9 60.97 8.36 -13.10
N LEU A 10 60.18 8.92 -14.02
CA LEU A 10 58.90 9.56 -13.69
C LEU A 10 57.82 9.15 -14.72
N ALA A 11 57.52 7.85 -14.82
CA ALA A 11 56.44 7.40 -15.70
C ALA A 11 55.65 6.16 -15.22
N ILE A 12 55.98 5.56 -14.06
CA ILE A 12 55.34 4.29 -13.64
C ILE A 12 54.51 4.43 -12.36
N ALA A 13 54.64 5.52 -11.58
CA ALA A 13 53.86 5.69 -10.35
C ALA A 13 52.43 6.25 -10.57
N ALA A 14 52.11 6.80 -11.73
CA ALA A 14 50.80 7.40 -12.01
C ALA A 14 49.79 6.44 -12.68
N ALA A 15 50.23 5.25 -13.10
CA ALA A 15 49.38 4.28 -13.82
C ALA A 15 48.73 3.23 -12.89
N VAL A 16 49.19 3.09 -11.64
CA VAL A 16 48.69 2.07 -10.70
C VAL A 16 47.60 2.62 -9.77
N THR A 17 47.56 3.94 -9.51
CA THR A 17 46.53 4.58 -8.66
C THR A 17 45.22 4.87 -9.40
N THR A 18 45.23 4.96 -10.74
CA THR A 18 44.01 5.13 -11.54
C THR A 18 43.23 3.82 -11.76
N ALA A 19 43.88 2.67 -11.67
CA ALA A 19 43.25 1.37 -11.87
C ALA A 19 42.34 0.95 -10.70
N PHE A 20 42.69 1.27 -9.45
CA PHE A 20 41.86 0.94 -8.28
C PHE A 20 40.61 1.84 -8.13
N ALA A 21 40.71 3.11 -8.53
CA ALA A 21 39.56 4.03 -8.51
C ALA A 21 38.51 3.69 -9.59
N ALA A 22 38.96 3.24 -10.77
CA ALA A 22 38.07 2.84 -11.85
C ALA A 22 37.32 1.51 -11.56
N ILE A 23 37.95 0.57 -10.84
CA ILE A 23 37.28 -0.67 -10.44
C ILE A 23 36.24 -0.37 -9.36
N GLY A 24 36.57 0.42 -8.32
CA GLY A 24 35.66 0.76 -7.21
C GLY A 24 34.41 1.56 -7.62
N ALA A 25 34.54 2.48 -8.58
CA ALA A 25 33.42 3.24 -9.12
C ALA A 25 32.46 2.37 -9.96
N ASN A 26 32.99 1.40 -10.71
CA ASN A 26 32.19 0.47 -11.50
C ASN A 26 31.45 -0.56 -10.63
N VAL A 27 32.01 -0.98 -9.48
CA VAL A 27 31.28 -1.90 -8.57
C VAL A 27 30.10 -1.18 -7.89
N HIS A 28 30.23 0.11 -7.54
CA HIS A 28 29.14 0.90 -6.97
C HIS A 28 28.05 1.24 -8.01
N ALA A 29 28.45 1.56 -9.25
CA ALA A 29 27.50 1.82 -10.33
C ALA A 29 26.78 0.55 -10.83
N ALA A 30 27.43 -0.62 -10.78
CA ALA A 30 26.81 -1.90 -11.10
C ALA A 30 25.87 -2.39 -9.99
N ALA A 31 26.21 -2.16 -8.71
CA ALA A 31 25.33 -2.45 -7.58
C ALA A 31 24.07 -1.54 -7.57
N ALA A 32 24.18 -0.31 -8.05
CA ALA A 32 23.05 0.60 -8.25
C ALA A 32 22.14 0.23 -9.45
N LYS A 33 22.55 -0.73 -10.30
CA LYS A 33 21.80 -1.18 -11.49
C LYS A 33 21.12 -2.54 -11.33
N ALA A 34 21.35 -3.27 -10.25
CA ALA A 34 20.39 -4.30 -9.85
C ALA A 34 19.14 -3.57 -9.35
N SER A 35 18.05 -3.60 -10.14
CA SER A 35 16.75 -3.05 -9.75
C SER A 35 16.44 -3.46 -8.31
N ALA A 36 16.56 -2.51 -7.38
CA ALA A 36 16.29 -2.78 -5.97
C ALA A 36 14.85 -3.25 -5.87
N LYS A 37 14.63 -4.40 -5.20
CA LYS A 37 13.30 -5.01 -5.06
C LYS A 37 12.27 -3.93 -4.71
N PRO A 38 11.11 -3.86 -5.42
CA PRO A 38 10.10 -2.85 -5.14
C PRO A 38 9.73 -2.84 -3.66
N SER A 39 9.62 -1.63 -3.10
CA SER A 39 9.14 -1.45 -1.73
C SER A 39 7.62 -1.54 -1.69
N VAL A 40 7.06 -1.85 -0.52
CA VAL A 40 5.61 -1.86 -0.30
C VAL A 40 5.24 -0.68 0.59
N VAL A 41 4.31 0.15 0.11
CA VAL A 41 3.66 1.19 0.92
C VAL A 41 2.23 0.75 1.16
N ILE A 42 1.83 0.70 2.43
CA ILE A 42 0.52 0.22 2.86
C ILE A 42 -0.29 1.40 3.39
N VAL A 43 -1.51 1.56 2.89
CA VAL A 43 -2.47 2.59 3.27
C VAL A 43 -3.67 1.88 3.93
N HIS A 44 -3.85 2.11 5.23
CA HIS A 44 -4.95 1.47 5.98
C HIS A 44 -6.32 2.09 5.64
N GLY A 45 -7.37 1.40 6.05
CA GLY A 45 -8.75 1.85 5.91
C GLY A 45 -9.20 2.84 6.98
N ALA A 46 -10.47 3.22 6.91
CA ALA A 46 -11.19 3.85 8.00
C ALA A 46 -11.28 2.90 9.19
N PHE A 47 -11.37 3.44 10.41
CA PHE A 47 -11.47 2.66 11.65
C PHE A 47 -10.28 1.74 11.92
N ALA A 48 -9.11 2.07 11.37
CA ALA A 48 -7.88 1.32 11.51
C ALA A 48 -6.68 2.27 11.62
N ASP A 49 -5.52 1.73 11.96
CA ASP A 49 -4.23 2.40 11.92
C ASP A 49 -3.19 1.52 11.21
N GLY A 50 -1.93 1.96 11.15
CA GLY A 50 -0.86 1.16 10.53
C GLY A 50 -0.55 -0.17 11.26
N SER A 51 -0.91 -0.31 12.54
CA SER A 51 -0.69 -1.55 13.30
C SER A 51 -1.57 -2.71 12.84
N ASP A 52 -2.64 -2.40 12.11
CA ASP A 52 -3.58 -3.39 11.59
C ASP A 52 -2.97 -4.33 10.54
N TRP A 53 -1.73 -4.04 10.11
CA TRP A 53 -0.92 -4.83 9.19
C TRP A 53 0.21 -5.61 9.89
N ALA A 54 0.26 -5.60 11.22
CA ALA A 54 1.35 -6.22 12.00
C ALA A 54 1.54 -7.72 11.73
N LYS A 55 0.52 -8.44 11.22
CA LYS A 55 0.65 -9.85 10.83
C LYS A 55 1.15 -10.06 9.40
N VAL A 56 0.98 -9.08 8.51
CA VAL A 56 1.41 -9.14 7.10
C VAL A 56 2.83 -8.61 6.94
N ILE A 57 3.17 -7.50 7.61
CA ILE A 57 4.47 -6.82 7.50
C ILE A 57 5.64 -7.79 7.70
N PRO A 58 5.68 -8.63 8.76
CA PRO A 58 6.80 -9.55 8.96
C PRO A 58 6.94 -10.59 7.85
N LEU A 59 5.82 -11.02 7.23
CA LEU A 59 5.84 -11.99 6.12
C LEU A 59 6.48 -11.39 4.87
N LEU A 60 6.24 -10.11 4.60
CA LEU A 60 6.86 -9.37 3.49
C LEU A 60 8.36 -9.10 3.78
N GLN A 61 8.68 -8.66 5.00
CA GLN A 61 10.05 -8.40 5.43
C GLN A 61 10.92 -9.67 5.40
N ALA A 62 10.36 -10.83 5.74
CA ALA A 62 11.03 -12.13 5.61
C ALA A 62 11.40 -12.47 4.16
N LYS A 63 10.81 -11.80 3.16
CA LYS A 63 11.19 -11.90 1.74
C LYS A 63 12.10 -10.75 1.27
N GLY A 64 12.65 -9.97 2.21
CA GLY A 64 13.53 -8.83 1.92
C GLY A 64 12.81 -7.64 1.29
N VAL A 65 11.49 -7.52 1.48
CA VAL A 65 10.71 -6.37 1.01
C VAL A 65 10.76 -5.27 2.06
N LYS A 66 11.17 -4.06 1.67
CA LYS A 66 11.02 -2.87 2.52
C LYS A 66 9.54 -2.50 2.59
N VAL A 67 8.99 -2.34 3.79
CA VAL A 67 7.58 -2.02 4.00
C VAL A 67 7.45 -0.71 4.78
N THR A 68 6.48 0.12 4.42
CA THR A 68 6.08 1.32 5.16
C THR A 68 4.56 1.33 5.28
N ALA A 69 4.04 1.29 6.51
CA ALA A 69 2.62 1.52 6.77
C ALA A 69 2.40 3.02 7.00
N VAL A 70 1.54 3.63 6.20
CA VAL A 70 1.12 5.02 6.34
C VAL A 70 0.23 5.12 7.56
N GLN A 71 0.39 6.19 8.36
CA GLN A 71 -0.59 6.58 9.36
C GLN A 71 -1.46 7.65 8.73
N ASN A 72 -2.64 7.26 8.24
CA ASN A 72 -3.56 8.16 7.57
C ASN A 72 -4.12 9.16 8.59
N PRO A 73 -4.14 10.46 8.30
CA PRO A 73 -4.85 11.45 9.12
C PRO A 73 -6.34 11.16 9.31
N LEU A 74 -7.00 10.53 8.32
CA LEU A 74 -8.44 10.24 8.29
C LEU A 74 -9.34 11.50 8.37
N THR A 75 -8.80 12.67 8.04
CA THR A 75 -9.48 13.98 8.09
C THR A 75 -10.09 14.40 6.75
N SER A 76 -9.48 13.99 5.64
CA SER A 76 -9.92 14.22 4.26
C SER A 76 -9.19 13.28 3.30
N LEU A 77 -9.72 13.08 2.08
CA LEU A 77 -8.98 12.36 1.03
C LEU A 77 -7.65 13.04 0.72
N ALA A 78 -7.62 14.36 0.66
CA ALA A 78 -6.42 15.12 0.32
C ALA A 78 -5.29 14.90 1.35
N ASP A 79 -5.62 14.89 2.64
CA ASP A 79 -4.64 14.69 3.71
C ASP A 79 -4.07 13.26 3.71
N ASP A 80 -4.94 12.27 3.49
CA ASP A 80 -4.53 10.86 3.39
C ASP A 80 -3.66 10.61 2.15
N VAL A 81 -4.01 11.22 1.02
CA VAL A 81 -3.19 11.19 -0.20
C VAL A 81 -1.84 11.86 0.02
N ALA A 82 -1.79 13.00 0.73
CA ALA A 82 -0.55 13.67 1.06
C ALA A 82 0.33 12.80 1.97
N ALA A 83 -0.24 12.12 2.96
CA ALA A 83 0.47 11.18 3.81
C ALA A 83 1.02 9.98 3.01
N ALA A 84 0.22 9.40 2.13
CA ALA A 84 0.65 8.32 1.25
C ALA A 84 1.78 8.75 0.30
N LYS A 85 1.68 9.92 -0.33
CA LYS A 85 2.73 10.48 -1.20
C LYS A 85 4.04 10.70 -0.45
N ARG A 86 4.01 11.23 0.79
CA ARG A 86 5.20 11.34 1.63
C ARG A 86 5.86 9.98 1.86
N ALA A 87 5.09 8.94 2.16
CA ALA A 87 5.63 7.59 2.35
C ALA A 87 6.20 7.01 1.05
N ILE A 88 5.54 7.22 -0.09
CA ILE A 88 6.03 6.80 -1.42
C ILE A 88 7.38 7.48 -1.72
N GLU A 89 7.53 8.76 -1.43
CA GLU A 89 8.74 9.51 -1.78
C GLU A 89 9.99 9.05 -1.03
N THR A 90 9.83 8.58 0.21
CA THR A 90 10.93 8.03 1.01
C THR A 90 11.40 6.64 0.57
N GLN A 91 10.76 6.04 -0.44
CA GLN A 91 11.18 4.74 -0.97
C GLN A 91 12.31 4.89 -1.99
N PRO A 92 13.31 4.00 -1.97
CA PRO A 92 14.51 4.10 -2.80
C PRO A 92 14.28 3.79 -4.29
N GLY A 93 13.11 3.27 -4.66
CA GLY A 93 12.81 2.82 -6.01
C GLY A 93 11.31 2.65 -6.26
N LYS A 94 10.95 1.69 -7.11
CA LYS A 94 9.54 1.40 -7.42
C LYS A 94 8.78 0.93 -6.19
N VAL A 95 7.49 1.24 -6.16
CA VAL A 95 6.56 0.99 -5.06
C VAL A 95 5.38 0.16 -5.54
N VAL A 96 5.06 -0.88 -4.77
CA VAL A 96 3.74 -1.50 -4.75
C VAL A 96 2.91 -0.78 -3.71
N LEU A 97 1.81 -0.17 -4.13
CA LEU A 97 0.93 0.59 -3.25
C LEU A 97 -0.28 -0.26 -2.88
N VAL A 98 -0.45 -0.53 -1.60
CA VAL A 98 -1.47 -1.44 -1.06
C VAL A 98 -2.50 -0.62 -0.28
N GLY A 99 -3.78 -0.77 -0.58
CA GLY A 99 -4.87 -0.04 0.06
C GLY A 99 -5.93 -1.00 0.59
N HIS A 100 -6.25 -0.91 1.89
CA HIS A 100 -7.38 -1.64 2.49
C HIS A 100 -8.59 -0.73 2.65
N SER A 101 -9.80 -1.20 2.34
CA SER A 101 -11.04 -0.44 2.55
C SER A 101 -10.99 0.96 1.91
N TRP A 102 -11.24 2.01 2.71
CA TRP A 102 -11.01 3.43 2.38
C TRP A 102 -9.63 3.72 1.78
N GLY A 103 -8.59 3.03 2.25
CA GLY A 103 -7.24 3.14 1.70
C GLY A 103 -7.19 2.81 0.20
N GLY A 104 -8.13 2.02 -0.32
CA GLY A 104 -8.33 1.82 -1.76
C GLY A 104 -8.59 3.12 -2.53
N THR A 105 -9.46 3.98 -2.01
CA THR A 105 -9.72 5.33 -2.58
C THR A 105 -8.47 6.19 -2.54
N VAL A 106 -7.74 6.15 -1.41
CA VAL A 106 -6.50 6.91 -1.25
C VAL A 106 -5.44 6.46 -2.25
N ILE A 107 -5.23 5.15 -2.44
CA ILE A 107 -4.25 4.63 -3.40
C ILE A 107 -4.69 4.83 -4.86
N THR A 108 -5.99 4.96 -5.11
CA THR A 108 -6.51 5.29 -6.44
C THR A 108 -6.05 6.68 -6.89
N GLU A 109 -6.01 7.64 -5.97
CA GLU A 109 -5.49 8.99 -6.23
C GLU A 109 -3.97 9.07 -6.12
N ALA A 110 -3.40 8.63 -4.98
CA ALA A 110 -1.96 8.69 -4.73
C ALA A 110 -1.14 7.83 -5.70
N GLY A 111 -1.76 6.78 -6.26
CA GLY A 111 -1.14 5.81 -7.16
C GLY A 111 -0.65 6.41 -8.48
N GLN A 112 -1.09 7.63 -8.87
CA GLN A 112 -0.56 8.30 -10.06
C GLN A 112 0.93 8.64 -9.97
N HIS A 113 1.50 8.65 -8.76
CA HIS A 113 2.91 8.92 -8.52
C HIS A 113 3.85 8.01 -9.35
N ASP A 114 4.93 8.57 -9.91
CA ASP A 114 5.83 7.90 -10.87
C ASP A 114 6.58 6.69 -10.29
N LYS A 115 6.86 6.72 -8.98
CA LYS A 115 7.42 5.57 -8.25
C LYS A 115 6.44 4.40 -8.13
N VAL A 116 5.12 4.61 -8.22
CA VAL A 116 4.15 3.53 -8.06
C VAL A 116 4.10 2.70 -9.34
N GLY A 117 4.49 1.43 -9.23
CA GLY A 117 4.51 0.48 -10.34
C GLY A 117 3.29 -0.44 -10.39
N SER A 118 2.62 -0.66 -9.26
CA SER A 118 1.40 -1.48 -9.16
C SER A 118 0.55 -1.13 -7.95
N LEU A 119 -0.70 -1.60 -7.99
CA LEU A 119 -1.72 -1.36 -6.96
C LEU A 119 -2.26 -2.68 -6.42
N VAL A 120 -2.48 -2.76 -5.10
CA VAL A 120 -3.15 -3.91 -4.47
C VAL A 120 -4.31 -3.40 -3.63
N TYR A 121 -5.52 -3.75 -4.02
CA TYR A 121 -6.76 -3.43 -3.30
C TYR A 121 -7.14 -4.60 -2.40
N VAL A 122 -7.32 -4.37 -1.11
CA VAL A 122 -7.64 -5.41 -0.12
C VAL A 122 -8.97 -5.08 0.54
N ALA A 123 -10.04 -5.81 0.18
CA ALA A 123 -11.40 -5.52 0.64
C ALA A 123 -11.71 -4.01 0.57
N ALA A 124 -11.45 -3.41 -0.60
CA ALA A 124 -11.26 -1.97 -0.74
C ALA A 124 -12.19 -1.34 -1.77
N PHE A 125 -12.29 0.00 -1.72
CA PHE A 125 -12.91 0.77 -2.78
C PHE A 125 -11.91 1.10 -3.90
N ALA A 126 -12.38 1.14 -5.14
CA ALA A 126 -11.57 1.54 -6.30
C ALA A 126 -12.40 2.48 -7.20
N PRO A 127 -12.63 3.73 -6.78
CA PRO A 127 -13.49 4.67 -7.49
C PRO A 127 -12.94 5.02 -8.89
N GLU A 128 -13.85 5.46 -9.77
CA GLU A 128 -13.47 6.12 -11.03
C GLU A 128 -13.07 7.57 -10.80
N ALA A 129 -12.30 8.13 -11.74
CA ALA A 129 -12.06 9.56 -11.80
C ALA A 129 -13.40 10.33 -11.79
N GLY A 130 -13.49 11.35 -10.94
CA GLY A 130 -14.69 12.16 -10.73
C GLY A 130 -15.72 11.55 -9.77
N LYS A 131 -15.45 10.38 -9.18
CA LYS A 131 -16.32 9.71 -8.21
C LYS A 131 -15.72 9.69 -6.81
N SER A 132 -16.60 9.77 -5.83
CA SER A 132 -16.29 9.57 -4.41
C SER A 132 -16.47 8.11 -3.99
N THR A 133 -16.01 7.78 -2.77
CA THR A 133 -16.29 6.45 -2.17
C THR A 133 -17.79 6.22 -2.00
N ALA A 134 -18.54 7.24 -1.56
CA ALA A 134 -19.98 7.14 -1.38
C ALA A 134 -20.71 6.84 -2.71
N GLU A 135 -20.40 7.58 -3.77
CA GLU A 135 -20.97 7.36 -5.11
C GLU A 135 -20.60 5.97 -5.67
N THR A 136 -19.44 5.42 -5.29
CA THR A 136 -18.99 4.09 -5.74
C THR A 136 -19.84 2.96 -5.16
N GLY A 137 -20.44 3.17 -3.98
CA GLY A 137 -21.34 2.18 -3.35
C GLY A 137 -22.76 2.17 -3.91
N GLU A 138 -23.14 3.14 -4.73
CA GLU A 138 -24.51 3.25 -5.25
C GLU A 138 -24.90 2.02 -6.09
N GLY A 139 -26.14 1.58 -5.94
CA GLY A 139 -26.68 0.41 -6.65
C GLY A 139 -26.36 -0.94 -6.01
N TYR A 140 -25.64 -0.97 -4.88
CA TYR A 140 -25.40 -2.18 -4.09
C TYR A 140 -26.08 -2.13 -2.72
N PRO A 141 -26.37 -3.29 -2.09
CA PRO A 141 -26.93 -3.31 -0.74
C PRO A 141 -26.03 -2.59 0.26
N ALA A 142 -26.64 -1.79 1.14
CA ALA A 142 -25.92 -1.21 2.26
C ALA A 142 -25.39 -2.34 3.17
N ALA A 143 -24.07 -2.38 3.35
CA ALA A 143 -23.44 -3.37 4.21
C ALA A 143 -23.90 -3.22 5.68
N PRO A 144 -24.09 -4.32 6.43
CA PRO A 144 -24.60 -4.25 7.81
C PRO A 144 -23.84 -3.28 8.73
N GLY A 145 -22.51 -3.26 8.65
CA GLY A 145 -21.67 -2.42 9.50
C GLY A 145 -21.82 -0.91 9.25
N SER A 146 -22.24 -0.49 8.05
CA SER A 146 -22.39 0.94 7.74
C SER A 146 -23.50 1.63 8.53
N LYS A 147 -24.46 0.85 9.05
CA LYS A 147 -25.57 1.34 9.88
C LYS A 147 -25.19 1.54 11.35
N ARG A 148 -23.97 1.14 11.75
CA ARG A 148 -23.52 1.12 13.15
C ARG A 148 -22.44 2.14 13.45
N PHE A 149 -22.12 3.01 12.48
CA PHE A 149 -21.20 4.11 12.71
C PHE A 149 -21.77 5.07 13.75
N VAL A 150 -20.92 5.54 14.64
CA VAL A 150 -21.24 6.57 15.63
C VAL A 150 -20.45 7.82 15.29
N ALA A 151 -21.16 8.94 15.11
CA ALA A 151 -20.56 10.24 14.89
C ALA A 151 -20.34 10.97 16.22
N ASP A 152 -19.17 11.59 16.38
CA ASP A 152 -18.98 12.60 17.42
C ASP A 152 -19.55 13.97 17.02
N LYS A 153 -19.36 14.99 17.86
CA LYS A 153 -19.85 16.35 17.61
C LYS A 153 -19.16 17.06 16.44
N GLU A 154 -17.95 16.65 16.11
CA GLU A 154 -17.14 17.23 15.03
C GLU A 154 -17.35 16.49 13.71
N GLY A 155 -18.11 15.39 13.71
CA GLY A 155 -18.49 14.61 12.54
C GLY A 155 -17.56 13.43 12.24
N PHE A 156 -16.69 13.06 13.18
CA PHE A 156 -15.84 11.88 13.03
C PHE A 156 -16.63 10.63 13.36
N LEU A 157 -16.53 9.65 12.48
CA LEU A 157 -17.19 8.35 12.59
C LEU A 157 -16.25 7.37 13.27
N SER A 158 -16.81 6.56 14.17
CA SER A 158 -16.15 5.41 14.80
C SER A 158 -17.08 4.20 14.84
N LEU A 159 -16.50 3.03 15.10
CA LEU A 159 -17.21 1.77 15.31
C LEU A 159 -17.28 1.42 16.81
N PRO A 160 -18.47 1.19 17.37
CA PRO A 160 -18.60 0.53 18.67
C PRO A 160 -17.95 -0.86 18.65
N GLU A 161 -17.48 -1.35 19.80
CA GLU A 161 -16.83 -2.67 19.92
C GLU A 161 -17.67 -3.80 19.32
N ALA A 162 -18.98 -3.80 19.56
CA ALA A 162 -19.88 -4.79 19.00
C ALA A 162 -19.89 -4.77 17.47
N ALA A 163 -19.82 -3.59 16.84
CA ALA A 163 -19.74 -3.45 15.39
C ALA A 163 -18.38 -3.87 14.84
N MET A 164 -17.30 -3.53 15.55
CA MET A 164 -15.95 -4.02 15.23
C MET A 164 -15.91 -5.55 15.22
N ARG A 165 -16.50 -6.18 16.24
CA ARG A 165 -16.52 -7.63 16.40
C ARG A 165 -17.46 -8.34 15.43
N GLU A 166 -18.63 -7.77 15.10
CA GLU A 166 -19.68 -8.49 14.37
C GLU A 166 -19.69 -8.19 12.86
N ASP A 167 -19.15 -7.04 12.45
CA ASP A 167 -19.21 -6.58 11.06
C ASP A 167 -17.84 -6.28 10.45
N PHE A 168 -16.89 -5.77 11.24
CA PHE A 168 -15.54 -5.44 10.72
C PHE A 168 -14.59 -6.65 10.76
N ALA A 169 -14.52 -7.34 11.89
CA ALA A 169 -13.53 -8.40 12.16
C ALA A 169 -14.15 -9.66 12.77
N GLN A 170 -15.29 -10.11 12.25
CA GLN A 170 -16.05 -11.23 12.81
C GLN A 170 -15.39 -12.61 12.73
N ASP A 171 -14.23 -12.71 12.10
CA ASP A 171 -13.42 -13.91 11.99
C ASP A 171 -12.09 -13.82 12.76
N VAL A 172 -11.92 -12.82 13.65
CA VAL A 172 -10.78 -12.73 14.58
C VAL A 172 -11.23 -12.99 16.03
N PRO A 173 -10.30 -13.40 16.93
CA PRO A 173 -10.63 -13.58 18.34
C PRO A 173 -11.18 -12.30 18.98
N ALA A 174 -12.13 -12.42 19.91
CA ALA A 174 -12.78 -11.27 20.56
C ALA A 174 -11.78 -10.30 21.21
N ALA A 175 -10.74 -10.82 21.89
CA ALA A 175 -9.69 -9.99 22.48
C ALA A 175 -8.92 -9.18 21.43
N GLN A 176 -8.73 -9.74 20.23
CA GLN A 176 -8.11 -9.01 19.13
C GLN A 176 -9.05 -7.92 18.60
N ALA A 177 -10.35 -8.21 18.42
CA ALA A 177 -11.33 -7.21 17.99
C ALA A 177 -11.47 -6.06 19.01
N ALA A 178 -11.34 -6.34 20.31
CA ALA A 178 -11.30 -5.32 21.36
C ALA A 178 -10.08 -4.39 21.22
N VAL A 179 -8.88 -4.94 20.95
CA VAL A 179 -7.69 -4.13 20.66
C VAL A 179 -7.90 -3.28 19.41
N MET A 180 -8.41 -3.87 18.32
CA MET A 180 -8.71 -3.12 17.09
C MET A 180 -9.72 -1.99 17.35
N THR A 181 -10.71 -2.20 18.22
CA THR A 181 -11.64 -1.15 18.65
C THR A 181 -10.92 -0.02 19.36
N ALA A 182 -9.97 -0.34 20.24
CA ALA A 182 -9.23 0.63 21.03
C ALA A 182 -8.19 1.42 20.20
N THR A 183 -7.64 0.81 19.15
CA THR A 183 -6.64 1.43 18.28
C THR A 183 -7.23 2.05 17.01
N GLN A 184 -8.54 1.95 16.79
CA GLN A 184 -9.17 2.51 15.59
C GLN A 184 -8.94 4.03 15.49
N GLY A 185 -8.66 4.51 14.28
CA GLY A 185 -8.73 5.93 13.97
C GLY A 185 -10.15 6.32 13.53
N PRO A 186 -10.80 7.29 14.19
CA PRO A 186 -12.05 7.88 13.68
C PRO A 186 -11.82 8.56 12.32
N ILE A 187 -12.76 8.43 11.39
CA ILE A 187 -12.69 9.06 10.06
C ILE A 187 -13.71 10.19 9.93
N GLN A 188 -13.32 11.30 9.33
CA GLN A 188 -14.28 12.37 9.10
C GLN A 188 -15.30 11.98 8.04
N ALA A 189 -16.60 12.03 8.38
CA ALA A 189 -17.68 11.58 7.49
C ALA A 189 -17.62 12.22 6.08
N LYS A 190 -17.26 13.52 6.02
CA LYS A 190 -17.15 14.27 4.77
C LYS A 190 -16.12 13.68 3.78
N ALA A 191 -15.10 12.98 4.28
CA ALA A 191 -14.05 12.41 3.44
C ALA A 191 -14.61 11.38 2.44
N PHE A 192 -15.69 10.68 2.80
CA PHE A 192 -16.34 9.73 1.89
C PHE A 192 -17.00 10.38 0.66
N SER A 193 -17.25 11.69 0.71
CA SER A 193 -17.79 12.49 -0.40
C SER A 193 -16.69 13.18 -1.22
N ASP A 194 -15.45 13.18 -0.77
CA ASP A 194 -14.32 13.68 -1.55
C ASP A 194 -14.15 12.83 -2.81
N LYS A 195 -13.93 13.49 -3.94
CA LYS A 195 -13.83 12.84 -5.26
C LYS A 195 -12.38 12.60 -5.61
N VAL A 196 -12.07 11.40 -6.09
CA VAL A 196 -10.78 11.19 -6.77
C VAL A 196 -10.81 11.95 -8.10
N THR A 197 -9.73 12.62 -8.42
CA THR A 197 -9.51 13.30 -9.70
C THR A 197 -8.92 12.35 -10.74
N ASN A 198 -8.20 11.34 -10.28
CA ASN A 198 -7.53 10.35 -11.13
C ASN A 198 -7.88 8.93 -10.69
N ALA A 199 -7.80 7.99 -11.64
CA ALA A 199 -7.94 6.56 -11.38
C ALA A 199 -6.63 5.84 -11.70
N ALA A 200 -5.71 5.72 -10.73
CA ALA A 200 -4.38 5.12 -10.95
C ALA A 200 -4.41 3.72 -11.56
N TRP A 201 -5.47 2.95 -11.30
CA TRP A 201 -5.68 1.62 -11.84
C TRP A 201 -5.91 1.59 -13.35
N SER A 202 -6.21 2.73 -14.01
CA SER A 202 -6.40 2.76 -15.47
C SER A 202 -5.10 2.57 -16.25
N GLY A 203 -3.95 2.89 -15.63
CA GLY A 203 -2.62 2.80 -16.25
C GLY A 203 -1.65 1.89 -15.51
N LYS A 204 -2.08 1.20 -14.45
CA LYS A 204 -1.20 0.41 -13.58
C LYS A 204 -1.76 -0.99 -13.35
N PRO A 205 -0.91 -2.03 -13.41
CA PRO A 205 -1.34 -3.38 -13.08
C PRO A 205 -1.88 -3.40 -11.64
N SER A 206 -3.01 -4.07 -11.47
CA SER A 206 -3.76 -4.06 -10.22
C SER A 206 -4.08 -5.48 -9.76
N TRP A 207 -4.07 -5.66 -8.45
CA TRP A 207 -4.52 -6.86 -7.76
C TRP A 207 -5.69 -6.51 -6.87
N PHE A 208 -6.59 -7.46 -6.67
CA PHE A 208 -7.74 -7.26 -5.79
C PHE A 208 -7.97 -8.50 -4.94
N ILE A 209 -8.05 -8.30 -3.62
CA ILE A 209 -8.48 -9.32 -2.66
C ILE A 209 -9.94 -9.05 -2.32
N VAL A 210 -10.82 -9.94 -2.76
CA VAL A 210 -12.24 -9.92 -2.40
C VAL A 210 -12.42 -10.67 -1.08
N SER A 211 -13.02 -10.01 -0.09
CA SER A 211 -13.42 -10.65 1.16
C SER A 211 -14.86 -11.18 1.03
N ALA A 212 -15.00 -12.50 0.89
CA ALA A 212 -16.29 -13.13 0.58
C ALA A 212 -17.34 -13.03 1.70
N ARG A 213 -16.92 -12.71 2.94
CA ARG A 213 -17.80 -12.55 4.11
C ARG A 213 -17.76 -11.13 4.65
N ASP A 214 -17.33 -10.16 3.85
CA ASP A 214 -17.27 -8.77 4.25
C ASP A 214 -18.67 -8.23 4.60
N ARG A 215 -18.78 -7.52 5.73
CA ARG A 215 -20.02 -6.89 6.22
C ARG A 215 -19.89 -5.36 6.33
N MET A 216 -18.80 -4.81 5.80
CA MET A 216 -18.50 -3.38 5.71
C MET A 216 -18.57 -2.88 4.25
N ILE A 217 -18.18 -3.72 3.29
CA ILE A 217 -18.35 -3.47 1.85
C ILE A 217 -18.98 -4.71 1.23
N ASP A 218 -20.08 -4.54 0.49
CA ASP A 218 -20.75 -5.66 -0.17
C ASP A 218 -19.78 -6.47 -1.04
N PRO A 219 -19.68 -7.80 -0.88
CA PRO A 219 -18.77 -8.62 -1.69
C PRO A 219 -19.11 -8.60 -3.19
N GLY A 220 -20.38 -8.38 -3.57
CA GLY A 220 -20.78 -8.16 -4.96
C GLY A 220 -20.17 -6.89 -5.53
N LEU A 221 -20.21 -5.79 -4.77
CA LEU A 221 -19.54 -4.53 -5.12
C LEU A 221 -18.02 -4.72 -5.29
N GLN A 222 -17.36 -5.43 -4.36
CA GLN A 222 -15.93 -5.73 -4.48
C GLN A 222 -15.59 -6.47 -5.77
N ARG A 223 -16.35 -7.52 -6.11
CA ARG A 223 -16.16 -8.28 -7.35
C ARG A 223 -16.38 -7.40 -8.59
N ALA A 224 -17.39 -6.54 -8.57
CA ALA A 224 -17.68 -5.63 -9.67
C ALA A 224 -16.54 -4.62 -9.89
N MET A 225 -16.02 -4.01 -8.81
CA MET A 225 -14.85 -3.13 -8.88
C MET A 225 -13.61 -3.88 -9.38
N ALA A 226 -13.31 -5.05 -8.82
CA ALA A 226 -12.17 -5.87 -9.23
C ALA A 226 -12.20 -6.21 -10.73
N LYS A 227 -13.37 -6.58 -11.25
CA LYS A 227 -13.59 -6.82 -12.68
C LYS A 227 -13.39 -5.54 -13.50
N LYS A 228 -13.98 -4.43 -13.05
CA LYS A 228 -13.93 -3.13 -13.76
C LYS A 228 -12.51 -2.62 -13.94
N ILE A 229 -11.68 -2.73 -12.90
CA ILE A 229 -10.29 -2.27 -12.94
C ILE A 229 -9.34 -3.27 -13.62
N GLY A 230 -9.85 -4.41 -14.12
CA GLY A 230 -9.03 -5.45 -14.75
C GLY A 230 -8.03 -6.11 -13.80
N ALA A 231 -8.34 -6.18 -12.50
CA ALA A 231 -7.40 -6.69 -11.51
C ALA A 231 -7.23 -8.22 -11.57
N LYS A 232 -6.04 -8.69 -11.18
CA LYS A 232 -5.85 -10.10 -10.80
C LYS A 232 -6.56 -10.34 -9.46
N VAL A 233 -7.63 -11.14 -9.48
CA VAL A 233 -8.52 -11.34 -8.33
C VAL A 233 -8.12 -12.56 -7.51
N THR A 234 -8.09 -12.40 -6.19
CA THR A 234 -8.05 -13.48 -5.20
C THR A 234 -9.24 -13.32 -4.27
N GLU A 235 -10.08 -14.33 -4.15
CA GLU A 235 -11.23 -14.29 -3.23
C GLU A 235 -10.92 -15.14 -1.99
N LEU A 236 -11.13 -14.57 -0.80
CA LEU A 236 -10.85 -15.20 0.49
C LEU A 236 -12.12 -15.31 1.33
N PRO A 237 -12.34 -16.41 2.07
CA PRO A 237 -13.46 -16.58 3.00
C PRO A 237 -13.22 -15.79 4.30
N ALA A 238 -13.03 -14.48 4.21
CA ALA A 238 -12.63 -13.58 5.28
C ALA A 238 -13.66 -12.45 5.52
N SER A 239 -13.58 -11.86 6.72
CA SER A 239 -14.23 -10.59 7.09
C SER A 239 -13.64 -9.40 6.32
N HIS A 240 -13.97 -8.17 6.76
CA HIS A 240 -13.42 -6.96 6.18
C HIS A 240 -11.91 -6.81 6.37
N VAL A 241 -11.29 -7.56 7.30
CA VAL A 241 -9.85 -7.47 7.62
C VAL A 241 -9.08 -8.75 7.29
N PRO A 242 -8.99 -9.16 6.01
CA PRO A 242 -8.24 -10.36 5.62
C PRO A 242 -6.74 -10.25 5.98
N GLN A 243 -6.19 -9.04 6.14
CA GLN A 243 -4.83 -8.84 6.64
C GLN A 243 -4.64 -9.33 8.09
N GLN A 244 -5.72 -9.47 8.87
CA GLN A 244 -5.70 -9.96 10.24
C GLN A 244 -6.06 -11.44 10.35
N SER A 245 -7.07 -11.90 9.61
CA SER A 245 -7.55 -13.29 9.68
C SER A 245 -6.85 -14.24 8.71
N ARG A 246 -6.36 -13.71 7.57
CA ARG A 246 -5.69 -14.46 6.48
C ARG A 246 -4.36 -13.80 6.06
N PRO A 247 -3.45 -13.44 6.99
CA PRO A 247 -2.26 -12.64 6.68
C PRO A 247 -1.33 -13.28 5.65
N ALA A 248 -1.19 -14.62 5.65
CA ALA A 248 -0.36 -15.33 4.68
C ALA A 248 -0.91 -15.26 3.25
N ASP A 249 -2.23 -15.37 3.10
CA ASP A 249 -2.92 -15.24 1.81
C ASP A 249 -2.75 -13.82 1.26
N VAL A 250 -2.93 -12.81 2.11
CA VAL A 250 -2.72 -11.40 1.75
C VAL A 250 -1.26 -11.12 1.36
N ALA A 251 -0.30 -11.58 2.16
CA ALA A 251 1.12 -11.42 1.87
C ALA A 251 1.50 -12.06 0.53
N LYS A 252 0.93 -13.22 0.18
CA LYS A 252 1.17 -13.89 -1.11
C LYS A 252 0.72 -13.03 -2.29
N VAL A 253 -0.42 -12.37 -2.21
CA VAL A 253 -0.91 -11.46 -3.26
C VAL A 253 0.00 -10.25 -3.39
N ILE A 254 0.41 -9.64 -2.28
CA ILE A 254 1.32 -8.48 -2.29
C ILE A 254 2.68 -8.87 -2.90
N LEU A 255 3.21 -10.05 -2.56
CA LEU A 255 4.48 -10.54 -3.13
C LEU A 255 4.40 -10.83 -4.63
N ASP A 256 3.24 -11.28 -5.12
CA ASP A 256 2.99 -11.44 -6.56
C ASP A 256 3.05 -10.09 -7.29
N ALA A 257 2.46 -9.04 -6.69
CA ALA A 257 2.56 -7.67 -7.20
C ALA A 257 3.99 -7.12 -7.16
N VAL A 258 4.76 -7.41 -6.10
CA VAL A 258 6.19 -7.06 -5.98
C VAL A 258 7.00 -7.72 -7.10
N ALA A 259 6.76 -9.01 -7.37
CA ALA A 259 7.46 -9.74 -8.43
C ALA A 259 7.15 -9.15 -9.82
N ALA A 260 5.87 -8.87 -10.11
CA ALA A 260 5.45 -8.27 -11.37
C ALA A 260 6.02 -6.85 -11.55
N THR A 261 6.10 -6.07 -10.48
CA THR A 261 6.64 -4.70 -10.53
C THR A 261 8.15 -4.67 -10.76
N GLY A 262 8.88 -5.65 -10.22
CA GLY A 262 10.34 -5.73 -10.38
C GLY A 262 10.78 -6.27 -11.75
N ALA A 263 9.87 -6.87 -12.52
CA ALA A 263 10.12 -7.38 -13.86
C ALA A 263 9.97 -6.31 -14.96
N ASN A 264 9.37 -5.16 -14.63
CA ASN A 264 9.14 -4.01 -15.53
C ASN A 264 10.17 -2.90 -15.29
#